data_AF-A0ABD1R4F6-F1
#
_entry.id   AF-A0ABD1R4F6-F1
#
_cell.length_a   1.000
_cell.length_b   1.000
_cell.length_c   1.000
_cell.angle_alpha   90.00
_cell.angle_beta   90.00
_cell.angle_gamma   90.00
#
_symmetry.space_group_name_H-M   'P 1'
#
loop_
_entity.id
_entity.type
_entity.pdbx_description
1 polymer ?
#
loop_
_entity_poly.entity_id
_entity_poly.type
_entity_poly.pdbx_seq_one_letter_code
_entity_poly.pdbx_strand_id
1 'polypeptide(L)'
;MGGGFCNTISKPWKRMGKCIDEAVSKSIIGKFFKLEARKSCFSREFRAGTATFLTMAYIITVNATILADSAGTCSISDCSVPVNQTASPDCMLKPNAGYQNCLSKIKNDLIVATALSSMIGSFAMGLFANLPLGLAPGMGPNAYLAYNLVGFHGSGSISYKTAMAIVLVEGCAFLAIAILGLRAKLARFIPQPVRLACAAGIGLFIAFVGLQTHQGVGLIGPDPSTLLTITACKSTNLVTGECSGGKMQSPSFWLGSLGFLIMSYGLMKNIKGSMIYGILTVTLISWIRGTNVTIFPNTPLGDSNYNYFKKVIDFHKIKSTAGIISFTNFNRSEVWLALVTLLYVDVLATTGTLYTMAEIGGFVNEKGGFEGEYMAYMVDAGSTIMGSALGVSPIATYIESSAGIREGGRTGLTAVIIGIYFGLSLFFTPLLTSVPPWAIGPSLVMVGVLMMRVVKDIDWNNIKEAAPAFFTMILMPLTYSISNGIIGGIGIYIALGLYDHVVGWIKWAMKMRKMMVQEQNQISADHNLEII
;
A
#
# COMPACT_ATOMS: atom_id res chain seq x y z
N MET A 1 -27.90 -7.60 -40.13
CA MET A 1 -26.91 -6.79 -40.87
C MET A 1 -26.29 -5.77 -39.91
N GLY A 2 -25.05 -5.97 -39.43
CA GLY A 2 -24.45 -5.06 -38.45
C GLY A 2 -22.95 -5.26 -38.16
N GLY A 3 -22.23 -6.08 -38.94
CA GLY A 3 -20.82 -6.41 -38.70
C GLY A 3 -19.80 -5.72 -39.62
N GLY A 4 -20.24 -4.92 -40.60
CA GLY A 4 -19.37 -4.36 -41.63
C GLY A 4 -18.58 -3.11 -41.23
N PHE A 5 -19.18 -2.24 -40.40
CA PHE A 5 -18.59 -0.94 -40.08
C PHE A 5 -17.40 -1.04 -39.11
N CYS A 6 -17.52 -1.87 -38.06
CA CYS A 6 -16.45 -2.08 -37.07
C CYS A 6 -15.23 -2.85 -37.63
N ASN A 7 -15.46 -3.74 -38.60
CA ASN A 7 -14.38 -4.50 -39.26
C ASN A 7 -13.59 -3.67 -40.28
N THR A 8 -14.20 -2.63 -40.87
CA THR A 8 -13.54 -1.77 -41.86
C THR A 8 -12.65 -0.73 -41.20
N ILE A 9 -13.00 -0.27 -39.99
CA ILE A 9 -12.17 0.65 -39.18
C ILE A 9 -11.04 -0.08 -38.43
N SER A 10 -11.23 -1.35 -38.03
CA SER A 10 -10.22 -2.08 -37.24
C SER A 10 -8.98 -2.54 -38.03
N LYS A 11 -9.11 -2.78 -39.35
CA LYS A 11 -8.00 -3.20 -40.21
C LYS A 11 -6.88 -2.15 -40.37
N PRO A 12 -7.18 -0.86 -40.67
CA PRO A 12 -6.14 0.16 -40.75
C PRO A 12 -5.48 0.43 -39.40
N TRP A 13 -6.24 0.43 -38.29
CA TRP A 13 -5.68 0.57 -36.94
C TRP A 13 -4.75 -0.58 -36.54
N LYS A 14 -5.10 -1.83 -36.88
CA LYS A 14 -4.21 -2.99 -36.66
C LYS A 14 -2.93 -2.94 -37.49
N ARG A 15 -3.00 -2.44 -38.74
CA ARG A 15 -1.82 -2.25 -39.60
C ARG A 15 -0.92 -1.12 -39.06
N MET A 16 -1.51 0.00 -38.67
CA MET A 16 -0.79 1.14 -38.08
C MET A 16 -0.11 0.73 -36.76
N GLY A 17 -0.79 -0.03 -35.90
CA GLY A 17 -0.21 -0.57 -34.67
C GLY A 17 1.00 -1.48 -34.93
N LYS A 18 0.93 -2.36 -35.93
CA LYS A 18 2.08 -3.20 -36.32
C LYS A 18 3.27 -2.40 -36.86
N CYS A 19 3.03 -1.37 -37.67
CA CYS A 19 4.11 -0.49 -38.15
C CYS A 19 4.78 0.27 -37.00
N ILE A 20 4.01 0.77 -36.02
CA ILE A 20 4.55 1.44 -34.84
C ILE A 20 5.36 0.44 -33.99
N ASP A 21 4.83 -0.78 -33.78
CA ASP A 21 5.52 -1.82 -33.01
C ASP A 21 6.85 -2.20 -33.66
N GLU A 22 6.90 -2.40 -34.98
CA GLU A 22 8.14 -2.71 -35.71
C GLU A 22 9.13 -1.53 -35.72
N ALA A 23 8.64 -0.30 -35.88
CA ALA A 23 9.48 0.90 -35.84
C ALA A 23 10.11 1.11 -34.45
N VAL A 24 9.32 0.95 -33.39
CA VAL A 24 9.80 1.09 -32.01
C VAL A 24 10.72 -0.08 -31.63
N SER A 25 10.44 -1.31 -32.05
CA SER A 25 11.30 -2.47 -31.80
C SER A 25 12.72 -2.28 -32.36
N LYS A 26 12.82 -1.76 -33.59
CA LYS A 26 14.10 -1.51 -34.26
C LYS A 26 14.83 -0.25 -33.76
N SER A 27 14.13 0.63 -33.04
CA SER A 27 14.67 1.87 -32.51
C SER A 27 15.65 1.66 -31.34
N ILE A 28 16.37 2.73 -30.96
CA ILE A 28 17.24 2.75 -29.78
C ILE A 28 16.45 2.40 -28.51
N ILE A 29 15.20 2.84 -28.42
CA ILE A 29 14.31 2.58 -27.29
C ILE A 29 13.99 1.08 -27.21
N GLY A 30 13.65 0.44 -28.33
CA GLY A 30 13.34 -1.00 -28.36
C GLY A 30 14.55 -1.88 -28.01
N LYS A 31 15.75 -1.47 -28.43
CA LYS A 31 17.00 -2.12 -28.05
C LYS A 31 17.35 -1.92 -26.58
N PHE A 32 17.16 -0.72 -26.04
CA PHE A 32 17.42 -0.41 -24.62
C PHE A 32 16.54 -1.24 -23.68
N PHE A 33 15.22 -1.29 -23.94
CA PHE A 33 14.28 -2.07 -23.13
C PHE A 33 14.27 -3.58 -23.45
N LYS A 34 15.06 -4.01 -24.44
CA LYS A 34 15.14 -5.42 -24.90
C LYS A 34 13.77 -6.00 -25.29
N LEU A 35 12.95 -5.25 -26.03
CA LEU A 35 11.57 -5.64 -26.39
C LEU A 35 11.49 -7.00 -27.09
N GLU A 36 12.36 -7.25 -28.07
CA GLU A 36 12.41 -8.52 -28.81
C GLU A 36 12.80 -9.70 -27.90
N ALA A 37 13.83 -9.52 -27.05
CA ALA A 37 14.29 -10.56 -26.13
C ALA A 37 13.22 -10.92 -25.09
N ARG A 38 12.41 -9.93 -24.66
CA ARG A 38 11.32 -10.14 -23.70
C ARG A 38 9.98 -10.53 -24.35
N LYS A 39 9.96 -10.73 -25.68
CA LYS A 39 8.76 -11.10 -26.46
C LYS A 39 7.61 -10.12 -26.24
N SER A 40 7.90 -8.81 -26.23
CA SER A 40 6.92 -7.74 -26.05
C SER A 40 6.97 -6.71 -27.18
N CYS A 41 5.91 -5.90 -27.31
CA CYS A 41 5.80 -4.82 -28.29
C CYS A 41 5.27 -3.54 -27.65
N PHE A 42 5.48 -2.39 -28.30
CA PHE A 42 5.11 -1.08 -27.76
C PHE A 42 3.62 -0.98 -27.41
N SER A 43 2.73 -1.44 -28.29
CA SER A 43 1.29 -1.45 -28.06
C SER A 43 0.89 -2.28 -26.83
N ARG A 44 1.61 -3.39 -26.59
CA ARG A 44 1.38 -4.25 -25.41
C ARG A 44 1.83 -3.57 -24.13
N GLU A 45 3.02 -2.98 -24.13
CA GLU A 45 3.55 -2.22 -22.99
C GLU A 45 2.68 -0.99 -22.68
N PHE A 46 2.16 -0.30 -23.70
CA PHE A 46 1.26 0.83 -23.51
C PHE A 46 -0.07 0.42 -22.87
N ARG A 47 -0.66 -0.69 -23.33
CA ARG A 47 -1.89 -1.24 -22.72
C ARG A 47 -1.64 -1.72 -21.29
N ALA A 48 -0.49 -2.35 -21.04
CA ALA A 48 -0.08 -2.79 -19.71
C ALA A 48 0.13 -1.61 -18.74
N GLY A 49 0.82 -0.55 -19.20
CA GLY A 49 1.05 0.66 -18.41
C GLY A 49 -0.25 1.39 -18.12
N THR A 50 -1.15 1.47 -19.10
CA THR A 50 -2.49 2.04 -18.91
C THR A 50 -3.32 1.20 -17.93
N ALA A 51 -3.33 -0.12 -18.05
CA ALA A 51 -4.07 -0.98 -17.13
C ALA A 51 -3.55 -0.83 -15.69
N THR A 52 -2.23 -0.82 -15.51
CA THR A 52 -1.58 -0.65 -14.20
C THR A 52 -1.88 0.72 -13.59
N PHE A 53 -1.72 1.79 -14.36
CA PHE A 53 -2.03 3.14 -13.89
C PHE A 53 -3.51 3.25 -13.49
N LEU A 54 -4.43 2.73 -14.30
CA LEU A 54 -5.86 2.76 -13.98
C LEU A 54 -6.18 1.98 -12.69
N THR A 55 -5.44 0.92 -12.38
CA THR A 55 -5.59 0.21 -11.10
C THR A 55 -4.91 0.93 -9.93
N MET A 56 -3.90 1.77 -10.17
CA MET A 56 -3.13 2.49 -9.15
C MET A 56 -3.61 3.92 -8.91
N ALA A 57 -4.40 4.51 -9.81
CA ALA A 57 -4.74 5.94 -9.78
C ALA A 57 -5.41 6.39 -8.47
N TYR A 58 -6.11 5.49 -7.77
CA TYR A 58 -6.74 5.76 -6.48
C TYR A 58 -5.73 6.28 -5.43
N ILE A 59 -4.49 5.79 -5.46
CA ILE A 59 -3.42 6.10 -4.49
C ILE A 59 -3.17 7.60 -4.38
N ILE A 60 -3.30 8.33 -5.49
CA ILE A 60 -3.06 9.77 -5.53
C ILE A 60 -3.90 10.49 -4.47
N THR A 61 -5.18 10.13 -4.37
CA THR A 61 -6.07 10.73 -3.38
C THR A 61 -5.99 10.02 -2.03
N VAL A 62 -5.84 8.69 -1.99
CA VAL A 62 -5.85 7.97 -0.71
C VAL A 62 -4.65 8.31 0.13
N ASN A 63 -3.45 8.34 -0.46
CA ASN A 63 -2.23 8.64 0.28
C ASN A 63 -2.34 10.02 0.95
N ALA A 64 -2.80 11.02 0.21
CA ALA A 64 -3.03 12.35 0.73
C ALA A 64 -4.12 12.41 1.81
N THR A 65 -5.17 11.60 1.70
CA THR A 65 -6.25 11.57 2.69
C THR A 65 -5.78 10.96 4.01
N ILE A 66 -5.04 9.84 3.96
CA ILE A 66 -4.49 9.21 5.16
C ILE A 66 -3.41 10.09 5.81
N LEU A 67 -2.49 10.67 5.03
CA LEU A 67 -1.45 11.53 5.58
C LEU A 67 -2.04 12.84 6.14
N ALA A 68 -3.11 13.38 5.57
CA ALA A 68 -3.76 14.57 6.10
C ALA A 68 -4.40 14.33 7.49
N ASP A 69 -4.84 13.09 7.80
CA ASP A 69 -5.36 12.74 9.12
C ASP A 69 -4.29 12.88 10.23
N SER A 70 -3.01 12.82 9.89
CA SER A 70 -1.92 13.08 10.82
C SER A 70 -1.75 14.57 11.19
N ALA A 71 -2.64 15.45 10.70
CA ALA A 71 -2.52 16.90 10.63
C ALA A 71 -1.40 17.43 9.71
N GLY A 72 -0.45 16.58 9.29
CA GLY A 72 0.71 17.01 8.53
C GLY A 72 1.46 18.11 9.26
N THR A 73 1.60 19.27 8.62
CA THR A 73 2.23 20.47 9.18
C THR A 73 1.26 21.44 9.86
N CYS A 74 -0.05 21.17 9.82
CA CYS A 74 -1.04 21.99 10.51
C CYS A 74 -0.89 21.85 12.02
N SER A 75 -1.03 22.97 12.72
CA SER A 75 -0.97 22.98 14.18
C SER A 75 -2.09 23.84 14.77
N ILE A 76 -2.12 23.93 16.10
CA ILE A 76 -3.08 24.72 16.86
C ILE A 76 -3.08 26.20 16.40
N SER A 77 -1.97 26.71 15.86
CA SER A 77 -1.87 28.08 15.34
C SER A 77 -2.75 28.36 14.11
N ASP A 78 -3.13 27.31 13.36
CA ASP A 78 -3.93 27.44 12.15
C ASP A 78 -5.45 27.45 12.45
N CYS A 79 -5.82 27.23 13.71
CA CYS A 79 -7.21 27.29 14.14
C CYS A 79 -7.72 28.74 14.12
N SER A 80 -8.86 28.96 13.47
CA SER A 80 -9.55 30.24 13.54
C SER A 80 -10.24 30.36 14.90
N VAL A 81 -9.75 31.24 15.77
CA VAL A 81 -10.31 31.54 17.10
C VAL A 81 -10.95 32.94 17.08
N PRO A 82 -12.08 33.17 17.78
CA PRO A 82 -12.56 34.53 18.01
C PRO A 82 -11.49 35.37 18.71
N VAL A 83 -11.46 36.68 18.43
CA VAL A 83 -10.40 37.64 18.79
C VAL A 83 -9.99 37.64 20.29
N ASN A 84 -10.79 37.03 21.17
CA ASN A 84 -10.59 37.03 22.63
C ASN A 84 -10.35 35.64 23.26
N GLN A 85 -10.00 34.59 22.49
CA GLN A 85 -9.71 33.26 23.06
C GLN A 85 -8.40 32.68 22.52
N THR A 86 -7.62 32.04 23.39
CA THR A 86 -6.47 31.22 23.01
C THR A 86 -6.95 29.91 22.39
N ALA A 87 -6.32 29.48 21.30
CA ALA A 87 -6.64 28.21 20.65
C ALA A 87 -6.39 27.04 21.61
N SER A 88 -7.44 26.29 21.93
CA SER A 88 -7.40 25.06 22.73
C SER A 88 -7.15 23.84 21.83
N PRO A 89 -6.46 22.76 22.27
CA PRO A 89 -6.24 21.55 21.47
C PRO A 89 -7.52 20.93 20.89
N ASP A 90 -8.66 21.18 21.53
CA ASP A 90 -10.00 20.86 21.04
C ASP A 90 -10.30 21.38 19.63
N CYS A 91 -9.61 22.43 19.15
CA CYS A 91 -9.83 23.00 17.84
C CYS A 91 -9.40 22.09 16.68
N MET A 92 -8.52 21.11 16.96
CA MET A 92 -8.08 20.11 15.98
C MET A 92 -9.06 18.92 15.89
N LEU A 93 -9.82 18.67 16.97
CA LEU A 93 -10.80 17.59 17.04
C LEU A 93 -12.23 18.06 16.68
N LYS A 94 -12.53 19.34 16.86
CA LYS A 94 -13.83 19.94 16.53
C LYS A 94 -13.80 20.65 15.17
N PRO A 95 -14.94 20.77 14.46
CA PRO A 95 -15.00 21.47 13.17
C PRO A 95 -14.57 22.94 13.31
N ASN A 96 -13.40 23.28 12.78
CA ASN A 96 -12.86 24.64 12.78
C ASN A 96 -12.48 25.04 11.34
N ALA A 97 -12.99 26.19 10.88
CA ALA A 97 -12.79 26.63 9.50
C ALA A 97 -11.31 26.90 9.15
N GLY A 98 -10.54 27.47 10.07
CA GLY A 98 -9.10 27.71 9.88
C GLY A 98 -8.31 26.40 9.75
N TYR A 99 -8.54 25.48 10.69
CA TYR A 99 -7.86 24.18 10.71
C TYR A 99 -8.21 23.33 9.48
N GLN A 100 -9.49 23.27 9.11
CA GLN A 100 -9.93 22.52 7.92
C GLN A 100 -9.39 23.12 6.61
N ASN A 101 -9.22 24.45 6.54
CA ASN A 101 -8.55 25.08 5.40
C ASN A 101 -7.07 24.70 5.31
N CYS A 102 -6.38 24.60 6.45
CA CYS A 102 -5.01 24.10 6.48
C CYS A 102 -4.94 22.64 6.01
N LEU A 103 -5.81 21.77 6.53
CA LEU A 103 -5.89 20.37 6.11
C LEU A 103 -6.18 20.22 4.60
N SER A 104 -7.09 21.04 4.05
CA SER A 104 -7.40 21.05 2.61
C SER A 104 -6.16 21.43 1.79
N LYS A 105 -5.40 22.44 2.22
CA LYS A 105 -4.13 22.83 1.57
C LYS A 105 -3.10 21.71 1.61
N ILE A 106 -2.92 21.07 2.77
CA ILE A 106 -2.00 19.94 2.92
C ILE A 106 -2.42 18.77 2.04
N LYS A 107 -3.72 18.44 1.99
CA LYS A 107 -4.25 17.39 1.11
C LYS A 107 -3.91 17.66 -0.36
N ASN A 108 -4.04 18.92 -0.80
CA ASN A 108 -3.66 19.31 -2.17
C ASN A 108 -2.15 19.18 -2.41
N ASP A 109 -1.32 19.62 -1.46
CA ASP A 109 0.14 19.47 -1.50
C ASP A 109 0.55 17.99 -1.60
N LEU A 110 -0.08 17.13 -0.78
CA LEU A 110 0.20 15.70 -0.74
C LEU A 110 -0.24 14.96 -2.01
N ILE A 111 -1.31 15.40 -2.68
CA ILE A 111 -1.72 14.85 -3.98
C ILE A 111 -0.63 15.11 -5.03
N VAL A 112 -0.12 16.34 -5.09
CA VAL A 112 0.97 16.72 -5.99
C VAL A 112 2.25 15.97 -5.64
N ALA A 113 2.58 15.89 -4.34
CA ALA A 113 3.75 15.15 -3.85
C ALA A 113 3.67 13.66 -4.18
N THR A 114 2.49 13.05 -4.04
CA THR A 114 2.24 11.65 -4.38
C THR A 114 2.41 11.41 -5.88
N ALA A 115 1.79 12.24 -6.73
CA ALA A 115 1.91 12.09 -8.17
C ALA A 115 3.36 12.31 -8.66
N LEU A 116 4.05 13.33 -8.13
CA LEU A 116 5.43 13.63 -8.51
C LEU A 116 6.42 12.56 -8.05
N SER A 117 6.29 12.08 -6.82
CA SER A 117 7.15 11.02 -6.28
C SER A 117 6.93 9.68 -7.00
N SER A 118 5.68 9.29 -7.27
CA SER A 118 5.34 8.11 -8.08
C SER A 118 5.85 8.21 -9.52
N MET A 119 5.80 9.42 -10.11
CA MET A 119 6.36 9.67 -11.44
C MET A 119 7.86 9.41 -11.46
N ILE A 120 8.61 10.00 -10.53
CA ILE A 120 10.06 9.83 -10.44
C ILE A 120 10.43 8.37 -10.18
N GLY A 121 9.76 7.72 -9.21
CA GLY A 121 10.04 6.32 -8.88
C GLY A 121 9.71 5.36 -10.02
N SER A 122 8.56 5.53 -10.69
CA SER A 122 8.18 4.69 -11.83
C SER A 122 9.09 4.89 -13.03
N PHE A 123 9.55 6.13 -13.29
CA PHE A 123 10.57 6.37 -14.32
C PHE A 123 11.90 5.72 -13.99
N ALA A 124 12.38 5.86 -12.75
CA ALA A 124 13.62 5.24 -12.31
C ALA A 124 13.54 3.70 -12.42
N MET A 125 12.40 3.09 -12.06
CA MET A 125 12.21 1.64 -12.15
C MET A 125 12.22 1.16 -13.60
N GLY A 126 11.58 1.93 -14.49
CA GLY A 126 11.62 1.66 -15.92
C GLY A 126 13.03 1.75 -16.50
N LEU A 127 13.72 2.86 -16.24
CA LEU A 127 15.01 3.17 -16.88
C LEU A 127 16.18 2.36 -16.31
N PHE A 128 16.24 2.15 -14.99
CA PHE A 128 17.38 1.49 -14.35
C PHE A 128 17.18 -0.01 -14.16
N ALA A 129 16.00 -0.45 -13.73
CA ALA A 129 15.74 -1.87 -13.45
C ALA A 129 15.15 -2.62 -14.66
N ASN A 130 14.58 -1.91 -15.63
CA ASN A 130 13.89 -2.49 -16.79
C ASN A 130 12.80 -3.52 -16.38
N LEU A 131 12.02 -3.18 -15.36
CA LEU A 131 10.92 -4.02 -14.85
C LEU A 131 9.56 -3.31 -15.04
N PRO A 132 8.48 -4.03 -15.35
CA PRO A 132 7.16 -3.47 -15.61
C PRO A 132 6.40 -3.13 -14.31
N LEU A 133 7.06 -2.44 -13.37
CA LEU A 133 6.58 -2.22 -12.01
C LEU A 133 6.36 -0.73 -11.75
N GLY A 134 5.15 -0.38 -11.29
CA GLY A 134 4.81 0.97 -10.84
C GLY A 134 5.20 1.18 -9.38
N LEU A 135 5.79 2.34 -9.09
CA LEU A 135 6.14 2.75 -7.73
C LEU A 135 5.22 3.88 -7.29
N ALA A 136 4.78 3.79 -6.04
CA ALA A 136 3.99 4.84 -5.39
C ALA A 136 4.18 4.77 -3.86
N PRO A 137 3.79 5.81 -3.10
CA PRO A 137 3.86 5.81 -1.63
C PRO A 137 3.07 4.65 -1.02
N GLY A 138 3.74 3.73 -0.33
CA GLY A 138 3.17 2.48 0.16
C GLY A 138 2.07 2.67 1.20
N MET A 139 0.90 2.07 0.96
CA MET A 139 -0.27 2.20 1.85
C MET A 139 -0.04 1.71 3.29
N GLY A 140 0.79 0.68 3.46
CA GLY A 140 1.11 0.14 4.78
C GLY A 140 1.94 1.11 5.63
N PRO A 141 3.15 1.48 5.18
CA PRO A 141 3.97 2.51 5.83
C PRO A 141 3.24 3.84 6.00
N ASN A 142 2.38 4.20 5.05
CA ASN A 142 1.53 5.39 5.13
C ASN A 142 0.63 5.39 6.37
N ALA A 143 -0.14 4.32 6.59
CA ALA A 143 -1.03 4.23 7.74
C ALA A 143 -0.25 4.13 9.07
N TYR A 144 0.88 3.40 9.09
CA TYR A 144 1.73 3.37 10.27
C TYR A 144 2.23 4.79 10.62
N LEU A 145 2.71 5.54 9.62
CA LEU A 145 3.16 6.92 9.80
C LEU A 145 2.04 7.82 10.31
N ALA A 146 0.87 7.78 9.67
CA ALA A 146 -0.24 8.67 10.01
C ALA A 146 -0.84 8.39 11.39
N TYR A 147 -1.02 7.12 11.76
CA TYR A 147 -1.84 6.76 12.92
C TYR A 147 -1.04 6.22 14.11
N ASN A 148 0.11 5.59 13.90
CA ASN A 148 0.94 5.08 15.01
C ASN A 148 2.08 6.05 15.37
N LEU A 149 2.69 6.67 14.36
CA LEU A 149 3.87 7.52 14.59
C LEU A 149 3.46 8.97 14.93
N VAL A 150 2.73 9.62 14.02
CA VAL A 150 2.27 11.00 14.19
C VAL A 150 0.96 11.06 14.96
N GLY A 151 0.12 10.03 14.82
CA GLY A 151 -1.18 9.94 15.47
C GLY A 151 -2.24 10.80 14.80
N PHE A 152 -3.50 10.44 15.03
CA PHE A 152 -4.65 11.19 14.50
C PHE A 152 -4.61 12.63 15.02
N HIS A 153 -4.59 13.59 14.10
CA HIS A 153 -4.40 15.02 14.34
C HIS A 153 -3.15 15.38 15.18
N GLY A 154 -2.06 14.60 15.09
CA GLY A 154 -0.82 14.90 15.80
C GLY A 154 -0.84 14.51 17.29
N SER A 155 -1.75 13.62 17.68
CA SER A 155 -1.84 13.07 19.05
C SER A 155 -0.69 12.13 19.43
N GLY A 156 0.12 11.70 18.46
CA GLY A 156 1.26 10.82 18.68
C GLY A 156 2.45 11.54 19.32
N SER A 157 3.47 10.77 19.68
CA SER A 157 4.65 11.30 20.38
C SER A 157 5.64 12.02 19.45
N ILE A 158 5.52 11.84 18.14
CA ILE A 158 6.44 12.34 17.12
C ILE A 158 5.71 13.28 16.16
N SER A 159 6.27 14.49 15.96
CA SER A 159 5.73 15.44 14.98
C SER A 159 5.92 14.96 13.55
N TYR A 160 5.02 15.34 12.64
CA TYR A 160 5.12 15.02 11.22
C TYR A 160 6.47 15.41 10.59
N LYS A 161 7.05 16.56 10.99
CA LYS A 161 8.35 17.03 10.49
C LYS A 161 9.51 16.09 10.88
N THR A 162 9.42 15.53 12.08
CA THR A 162 10.38 14.54 12.57
C THR A 162 10.12 13.18 11.91
N ALA A 163 8.86 12.83 11.67
CA ALA A 163 8.50 11.62 10.93
C ALA A 163 9.10 11.62 9.50
N MET A 164 9.05 12.74 8.78
CA MET A 164 9.70 12.85 7.46
C MET A 164 11.22 12.69 7.54
N ALA A 165 11.86 13.17 8.61
CA ALA A 165 13.29 12.94 8.85
C ALA A 165 13.59 11.45 9.10
N ILE A 166 12.72 10.75 9.83
CA ILE A 166 12.85 9.30 10.05
C ILE A 166 12.76 8.56 8.72
N VAL A 167 11.77 8.86 7.88
CA VAL A 167 11.62 8.23 6.55
C VAL A 167 12.83 8.50 5.65
N LEU A 168 13.39 9.72 5.69
CA LEU A 168 14.60 10.04 4.94
C LEU A 168 15.80 9.20 5.39
N VAL A 169 16.04 9.10 6.71
CA VAL A 169 17.15 8.32 7.26
C VAL A 169 16.95 6.83 7.02
N GLU A 170 15.71 6.36 7.14
CA GLU A 170 15.32 4.99 6.82
C GLU A 170 15.61 4.66 5.35
N GLY A 171 15.17 5.48 4.40
CA GLY A 171 15.49 5.30 2.97
C GLY A 171 17.00 5.32 2.68
N CYS A 172 17.77 6.17 3.37
CA CYS A 172 19.23 6.17 3.28
C CYS A 172 19.84 4.87 3.83
N ALA A 173 19.34 4.36 4.97
CA ALA A 173 19.78 3.09 5.54
C ALA A 173 19.42 1.92 4.61
N PHE A 174 18.21 1.93 4.03
CA PHE A 174 17.79 0.91 3.08
C PHE A 174 18.62 0.94 1.81
N LEU A 175 18.95 2.12 1.28
CA LEU A 175 19.85 2.28 0.14
C LEU A 175 21.26 1.73 0.47
N ALA A 176 21.80 2.00 1.65
CA ALA A 176 23.08 1.46 2.08
C ALA A 176 23.05 -0.08 2.16
N ILE A 177 21.98 -0.66 2.72
CA ILE A 177 21.79 -2.12 2.77
C ILE A 177 21.66 -2.71 1.36
N ALA A 178 20.97 -2.02 0.45
CA ALA A 178 20.82 -2.43 -0.94
C ALA A 178 22.17 -2.47 -1.65
N ILE A 179 23.02 -1.45 -1.45
CA ILE A 179 24.36 -1.36 -2.04
C ILE A 179 25.30 -2.44 -1.50
N LEU A 180 25.26 -2.71 -0.20
CA LEU A 180 26.09 -3.74 0.44
C LEU A 180 25.68 -5.17 0.09
N GLY A 181 24.58 -5.38 -0.63
CA GLY A 181 24.11 -6.71 -1.06
C GLY A 181 23.60 -7.60 0.09
N LEU A 182 23.48 -7.07 1.31
CA LEU A 182 23.00 -7.79 2.50
C LEU A 182 21.52 -8.20 2.42
N ARG A 183 20.76 -7.60 1.49
CA ARG A 183 19.33 -7.84 1.30
C ARG A 183 18.96 -9.29 0.96
N ALA A 184 19.81 -10.03 0.22
CA ALA A 184 19.49 -11.39 -0.21
C ALA A 184 19.54 -12.35 0.99
N LYS A 185 20.37 -12.05 1.99
CA LYS A 185 20.32 -12.72 3.29
C LYS A 185 19.06 -12.32 4.05
N LEU A 186 18.72 -11.03 4.06
CA LEU A 186 17.54 -10.52 4.78
C LEU A 186 16.24 -11.14 4.27
N ALA A 187 16.07 -11.24 2.95
CA ALA A 187 14.95 -11.91 2.30
C ALA A 187 14.85 -13.42 2.62
N ARG A 188 15.99 -14.09 2.85
CA ARG A 188 16.06 -15.52 3.21
C ARG A 188 15.77 -15.79 4.68
N PHE A 189 15.85 -14.78 5.55
CA PHE A 189 15.53 -14.96 6.97
C PHE A 189 14.03 -15.03 7.25
N ILE A 190 13.17 -14.62 6.30
CA ILE A 190 11.73 -14.64 6.49
C ILE A 190 11.17 -15.97 5.97
N PRO A 191 10.43 -16.72 6.82
CA PRO A 191 9.74 -17.91 6.38
C PRO A 191 8.76 -17.61 5.25
N GLN A 192 8.73 -18.48 4.23
CA GLN A 192 7.78 -18.39 3.13
C GLN A 192 6.32 -18.18 3.57
N PRO A 193 5.75 -18.91 4.56
CA PRO A 193 4.35 -18.70 4.96
C PRO A 193 4.10 -17.32 5.54
N VAL A 194 5.04 -16.78 6.34
CA VAL A 194 4.93 -15.43 6.88
C VAL A 194 5.01 -14.40 5.76
N ARG A 195 5.91 -14.58 4.79
CA ARG A 195 6.05 -13.67 3.64
C ARG A 195 4.76 -13.61 2.80
N LEU A 196 4.14 -14.76 2.51
CA LEU A 196 2.88 -14.83 1.78
C LEU A 196 1.72 -14.23 2.60
N ALA A 197 1.68 -14.52 3.91
CA ALA A 197 0.69 -13.98 4.82
C ALA A 197 0.84 -12.46 5.03
N CYS A 198 2.05 -11.90 4.93
CA CYS A 198 2.26 -10.44 5.00
C CYS A 198 1.51 -9.72 3.88
N ALA A 199 1.57 -10.23 2.64
CA ALA A 199 0.84 -9.63 1.52
C ALA A 199 -0.68 -9.65 1.77
N ALA A 200 -1.22 -10.78 2.24
CA ALA A 200 -2.64 -10.90 2.57
C ALA A 200 -3.05 -10.04 3.78
N GLY A 201 -2.21 -9.97 4.81
CA GLY A 201 -2.43 -9.17 6.01
C GLY A 201 -2.43 -7.67 5.73
N ILE A 202 -1.52 -7.19 4.87
CA ILE A 202 -1.51 -5.79 4.40
C ILE A 202 -2.81 -5.50 3.65
N GLY A 203 -3.26 -6.40 2.78
CA GLY A 203 -4.54 -6.27 2.07
C GLY A 203 -5.74 -6.21 3.00
N LEU A 204 -5.76 -7.06 4.03
CA LEU A 204 -6.82 -7.08 5.03
C LEU A 204 -6.81 -5.83 5.92
N PHE A 205 -5.63 -5.31 6.27
CA PHE A 205 -5.47 -4.03 6.96
C PHE A 205 -5.98 -2.85 6.12
N ILE A 206 -5.63 -2.78 4.83
CA ILE A 206 -6.13 -1.73 3.92
C ILE A 206 -7.65 -1.84 3.72
N ALA A 207 -8.18 -3.05 3.59
CA ALA A 207 -9.62 -3.28 3.53
C ALA A 207 -10.31 -2.82 4.82
N PHE A 208 -9.71 -3.08 5.98
CA PHE A 208 -10.21 -2.60 7.26
C PHE A 208 -10.26 -1.07 7.31
N VAL A 209 -9.19 -0.37 6.90
CA VAL A 209 -9.18 1.10 6.76
C VAL A 209 -10.28 1.59 5.80
N GLY A 210 -10.50 0.90 4.68
CA GLY A 210 -11.56 1.20 3.72
C GLY A 210 -13.00 0.97 4.23
N LEU A 211 -13.17 0.20 5.30
CA LEU A 211 -14.47 0.00 5.95
C LEU A 211 -14.74 1.02 7.07
N GLN A 212 -13.71 1.72 7.54
CA GLN A 212 -13.84 2.73 8.59
C GLN A 212 -14.54 4.02 8.10
N THR A 213 -15.09 4.78 9.06
CA THR A 213 -15.83 6.02 8.78
C THR A 213 -14.95 7.16 8.27
N HIS A 214 -13.71 7.28 8.75
CA HIS A 214 -12.82 8.39 8.38
C HIS A 214 -12.32 8.27 6.93
N GLN A 215 -11.95 7.05 6.51
CA GLN A 215 -11.24 6.82 5.25
C GLN A 215 -12.09 6.16 4.16
N GLY A 216 -13.27 5.62 4.50
CA GLY A 216 -13.98 4.76 3.58
C GLY A 216 -15.50 4.79 3.68
N VAL A 217 -16.12 3.63 3.52
CA VAL A 217 -17.59 3.52 3.38
C VAL A 217 -18.30 3.79 4.72
N GLY A 218 -17.56 3.69 5.83
CA GLY A 218 -18.10 3.88 7.17
C GLY A 218 -19.04 2.76 7.61
N LEU A 219 -18.69 1.51 7.32
CA LEU A 219 -19.41 0.32 7.81
C LEU A 219 -18.99 -0.03 9.25
N ILE A 220 -17.71 0.13 9.60
CA ILE A 220 -17.13 -0.26 10.89
C ILE A 220 -16.65 0.99 11.64
N GLY A 221 -16.92 1.05 12.94
CA GLY A 221 -16.60 2.20 13.79
C GLY A 221 -16.37 1.77 15.24
N PRO A 222 -15.83 2.69 16.07
CA PRO A 222 -15.48 2.39 17.45
C PRO A 222 -16.72 2.19 18.33
N ASP A 223 -16.63 1.24 19.26
CA ASP A 223 -17.59 1.03 20.34
C ASP A 223 -16.85 0.74 21.65
N PRO A 224 -17.24 1.36 22.77
CA PRO A 224 -16.51 1.22 24.03
C PRO A 224 -16.66 -0.18 24.66
N SER A 225 -17.68 -0.95 24.26
CA SER A 225 -17.94 -2.30 24.80
C SER A 225 -17.32 -3.40 23.95
N THR A 226 -17.30 -3.25 22.62
CA THR A 226 -16.84 -4.30 21.70
C THR A 226 -15.62 -3.93 20.86
N LEU A 227 -15.03 -2.76 21.09
CA LEU A 227 -14.02 -2.07 20.24
C LEU A 227 -14.53 -1.71 18.84
N LEU A 228 -15.19 -2.65 18.15
CA LEU A 228 -15.73 -2.48 16.81
C LEU A 228 -17.23 -2.79 16.80
N THR A 229 -18.00 -1.93 16.13
CA THR A 229 -19.43 -2.13 15.90
C THR A 229 -19.82 -1.75 14.48
N ILE A 230 -20.97 -2.24 14.03
CA ILE A 230 -21.57 -1.78 12.77
C ILE A 230 -22.03 -0.34 12.96
N THR A 231 -21.52 0.55 12.09
CA THR A 231 -21.84 1.97 12.03
C THR A 231 -22.67 2.27 10.78
N ALA A 232 -22.28 3.20 9.91
CA ALA A 232 -23.11 3.78 8.85
C ALA A 232 -24.31 4.57 9.38
N CYS A 233 -24.06 5.38 10.41
CA CYS A 233 -25.09 6.09 11.14
C CYS A 233 -25.45 7.44 10.53
N LYS A 234 -26.71 7.85 10.67
CA LYS A 234 -27.18 9.19 10.26
C LYS A 234 -26.50 10.30 11.09
N SER A 235 -26.23 10.01 12.35
CA SER A 235 -25.52 10.91 13.26
C SER A 235 -24.39 10.16 13.95
N THR A 236 -23.19 10.75 13.92
CA THR A 236 -21.99 10.25 14.59
C THR A 236 -21.55 11.27 15.63
N ASN A 237 -21.05 10.76 16.76
CA ASN A 237 -20.42 11.60 17.76
C ASN A 237 -19.05 12.04 17.22
N LEU A 238 -18.83 13.35 17.14
CA LEU A 238 -17.67 13.95 16.47
C LEU A 238 -16.35 13.73 17.25
N VAL A 239 -16.44 13.48 18.55
CA VAL A 239 -15.27 13.31 19.43
C VAL A 239 -14.85 11.85 19.52
N THR A 240 -15.81 10.94 19.68
CA THR A 240 -15.55 9.51 19.88
C THR A 240 -15.66 8.69 18.60
N GLY A 241 -16.23 9.24 17.51
CA GLY A 241 -16.53 8.49 16.29
C GLY A 241 -17.69 7.50 16.44
N GLU A 242 -18.32 7.45 17.62
CA GLU A 242 -19.38 6.51 17.94
C GLU A 242 -20.68 6.83 17.19
N CYS A 243 -21.44 5.79 16.90
CA CYS A 243 -22.77 5.94 16.33
C CYS A 243 -23.78 6.37 17.40
N SER A 244 -24.26 7.62 17.35
CA SER A 244 -25.28 8.12 18.29
C SER A 244 -26.71 7.71 17.93
N GLY A 245 -26.97 7.36 16.65
CA GLY A 245 -28.28 6.85 16.23
C GLY A 245 -28.42 6.61 14.71
N GLY A 246 -29.34 5.70 14.35
CA GLY A 246 -29.68 5.38 12.96
C GLY A 246 -28.65 4.52 12.23
N LYS A 247 -28.30 3.35 12.80
CA LYS A 247 -27.37 2.37 12.20
C LYS A 247 -27.79 1.99 10.77
N MET A 248 -26.83 1.92 9.86
CA MET A 248 -27.03 1.64 8.41
C MET A 248 -27.93 2.61 7.64
N GLN A 249 -28.22 3.80 8.18
CA GLN A 249 -29.05 4.82 7.52
C GLN A 249 -28.24 5.93 6.84
N SER A 250 -26.92 5.84 6.82
CA SER A 250 -26.06 6.83 6.15
C SER A 250 -26.20 6.77 4.63
N PRO A 251 -26.58 7.88 3.95
CA PRO A 251 -26.65 7.93 2.49
C PRO A 251 -25.30 7.70 1.80
N SER A 252 -24.20 8.20 2.38
CA SER A 252 -22.85 8.04 1.84
C SER A 252 -22.36 6.59 1.92
N PHE A 253 -22.78 5.84 2.94
CA PHE A 253 -22.51 4.39 3.02
C PHE A 253 -23.17 3.64 1.86
N TRP A 254 -24.46 3.88 1.59
CA TRP A 254 -25.19 3.20 0.51
C TRP A 254 -24.63 3.54 -0.87
N LEU A 255 -24.22 4.80 -1.06
CA LEU A 255 -23.57 5.21 -2.30
C LEU A 255 -22.20 4.52 -2.48
N GLY A 256 -21.39 4.43 -1.42
CA GLY A 256 -20.12 3.69 -1.46
C GLY A 256 -20.33 2.19 -1.70
N SER A 257 -21.36 1.58 -1.09
CA SER A 257 -21.75 0.19 -1.32
C SER A 257 -22.17 -0.06 -2.77
N LEU A 258 -22.91 0.86 -3.39
CA LEU A 258 -23.20 0.82 -4.83
C LEU A 258 -21.91 0.86 -5.66
N GLY A 259 -20.96 1.73 -5.29
CA GLY A 259 -19.63 1.75 -5.90
C GLY A 259 -18.93 0.40 -5.81
N PHE A 260 -18.94 -0.25 -4.64
CA PHE A 260 -18.37 -1.57 -4.43
C PHE A 260 -19.01 -2.63 -5.34
N LEU A 261 -20.33 -2.61 -5.49
CA LEU A 261 -21.05 -3.54 -6.36
C LEU A 261 -20.68 -3.34 -7.84
N ILE A 262 -20.58 -2.09 -8.30
CA ILE A 262 -20.14 -1.77 -9.66
C ILE A 262 -18.72 -2.28 -9.91
N MET A 263 -17.80 -2.06 -8.96
CA MET A 263 -16.43 -2.58 -9.05
C MET A 263 -16.44 -4.11 -9.11
N SER A 264 -17.13 -4.76 -8.17
CA SER A 264 -17.21 -6.23 -8.08
C SER A 264 -17.76 -6.85 -9.37
N TYR A 265 -18.84 -6.28 -9.90
CA TYR A 265 -19.44 -6.72 -11.16
C TYR A 265 -18.50 -6.49 -12.35
N GLY A 266 -17.82 -5.34 -12.39
CA GLY A 266 -16.83 -5.03 -13.42
C GLY A 266 -15.63 -5.98 -13.41
N LEU A 267 -15.10 -6.31 -12.22
CA LEU A 267 -14.04 -7.29 -12.05
C LEU A 267 -14.52 -8.70 -12.43
N MET A 268 -15.73 -9.10 -12.04
CA MET A 268 -16.33 -10.39 -12.42
C MET A 268 -16.43 -10.55 -13.93
N LYS A 269 -16.72 -9.47 -14.66
CA LYS A 269 -16.77 -9.45 -16.14
C LYS A 269 -15.41 -9.20 -16.80
N ASN A 270 -14.32 -9.18 -16.04
CA ASN A 270 -12.96 -8.87 -16.51
C ASN A 270 -12.88 -7.54 -17.30
N ILE A 271 -13.69 -6.56 -16.91
CA ILE A 271 -13.65 -5.22 -17.50
C ILE A 271 -12.42 -4.49 -16.95
N LYS A 272 -11.58 -3.98 -17.86
CA LYS A 272 -10.36 -3.23 -17.52
C LYS A 272 -10.74 -1.89 -16.91
N GLY A 273 -10.03 -1.48 -15.85
CA GLY A 273 -10.34 -0.23 -15.15
C GLY A 273 -11.64 -0.26 -14.34
N SER A 274 -12.16 -1.46 -14.03
CA SER A 274 -13.40 -1.64 -13.24
C SER A 274 -13.39 -0.94 -11.88
N MET A 275 -12.22 -0.83 -11.23
CA MET A 275 -12.05 -0.03 -10.02
C MET A 275 -12.35 1.46 -10.24
N ILE A 276 -11.84 2.05 -11.33
CA ILE A 276 -12.07 3.47 -11.65
C ILE A 276 -13.53 3.74 -11.96
N TYR A 277 -14.23 2.86 -12.69
CA TYR A 277 -15.65 3.07 -12.99
C TYR A 277 -16.50 3.19 -11.72
N GLY A 278 -16.19 2.39 -10.68
CA GLY A 278 -16.83 2.53 -9.38
C GLY A 278 -16.53 3.86 -8.71
N ILE A 279 -15.24 4.26 -8.65
CA ILE A 279 -14.83 5.55 -8.05
C ILE A 279 -15.51 6.71 -8.78
N LEU A 280 -15.46 6.73 -10.11
CA LEU A 280 -16.05 7.79 -10.92
C LEU A 280 -17.57 7.86 -10.73
N THR A 281 -18.28 6.74 -10.70
CA THR A 281 -19.73 6.74 -10.51
C THR A 281 -20.13 7.37 -9.18
N VAL A 282 -19.48 6.96 -8.08
CA VAL A 282 -19.73 7.51 -6.75
C VAL A 282 -19.34 8.99 -6.69
N THR A 283 -18.20 9.34 -7.29
CA THR A 283 -17.67 10.72 -7.28
C THR A 283 -18.58 11.67 -8.07
N LEU A 284 -19.05 11.27 -9.25
CA LEU A 284 -19.96 12.08 -10.08
C LEU A 284 -21.28 12.38 -9.36
N ILE A 285 -21.84 11.39 -8.67
CA ILE A 285 -23.05 11.59 -7.86
C ILE A 285 -22.76 12.54 -6.68
N SER A 286 -21.57 12.43 -6.08
CA SER A 286 -21.15 13.25 -4.94
C SER A 286 -20.80 14.71 -5.30
N TRP A 287 -20.60 15.03 -6.59
CA TRP A 287 -20.40 16.42 -7.04
C TRP A 287 -21.67 17.25 -7.09
N ILE A 288 -22.85 16.61 -7.10
CA ILE A 288 -24.13 17.32 -7.15
C ILE A 288 -24.39 18.02 -5.81
N ARG A 289 -24.31 19.36 -5.82
CA ARG A 289 -24.60 20.20 -4.65
C ARG A 289 -26.08 20.09 -4.24
N GLY A 290 -26.34 20.17 -2.93
CA GLY A 290 -27.70 20.11 -2.37
C GLY A 290 -28.20 18.70 -2.03
N THR A 291 -27.36 17.67 -2.20
CA THR A 291 -27.64 16.31 -1.76
C THR A 291 -26.96 16.00 -0.42
N ASN A 292 -27.48 15.06 0.36
CA ASN A 292 -26.87 14.64 1.64
C ASN A 292 -25.53 13.90 1.46
N VAL A 293 -25.14 13.60 0.22
CA VAL A 293 -23.90 12.89 -0.16
C VAL A 293 -22.90 13.81 -0.86
N THR A 294 -23.10 15.12 -0.80
CA THR A 294 -22.24 16.07 -1.52
C THR A 294 -20.89 16.25 -0.84
N ILE A 295 -19.82 16.29 -1.63
CA ILE A 295 -18.48 16.69 -1.17
C ILE A 295 -18.35 18.22 -1.03
N PHE A 296 -19.31 18.98 -1.57
CA PHE A 296 -19.35 20.44 -1.54
C PHE A 296 -20.56 20.93 -0.71
N PRO A 297 -20.53 20.78 0.63
CA PRO A 297 -21.60 21.29 1.48
C PRO A 297 -21.68 22.82 1.35
N ASN A 298 -22.87 23.40 1.56
CA ASN A 298 -23.11 24.85 1.52
C ASN A 298 -22.52 25.54 2.76
N THR A 299 -21.19 25.48 2.87
CA THR A 299 -20.37 26.09 3.92
C THR A 299 -19.26 26.89 3.24
N PRO A 300 -18.67 27.90 3.90
CA PRO A 300 -17.58 28.69 3.32
C PRO A 300 -16.42 27.83 2.79
N LEU A 301 -16.14 26.72 3.48
CA LEU A 301 -15.12 25.75 3.07
C LEU A 301 -15.54 24.96 1.82
N GLY A 302 -16.79 24.46 1.78
CA GLY A 302 -17.33 23.78 0.61
C GLY A 302 -17.40 24.66 -0.64
N ASP A 303 -17.70 25.95 -0.48
CA ASP A 303 -17.66 26.94 -1.58
C ASP A 303 -16.23 27.19 -2.08
N SER A 304 -15.26 27.27 -1.17
CA SER A 304 -13.84 27.42 -1.55
C SER A 304 -13.32 26.19 -2.32
N ASN A 305 -13.66 24.98 -1.86
CA ASN A 305 -13.31 23.73 -2.51
C ASN A 305 -14.00 23.60 -3.88
N TYR A 306 -15.25 24.06 -3.99
CA TYR A 306 -15.98 24.06 -5.27
C TYR A 306 -15.36 25.05 -6.28
N ASN A 307 -14.94 26.23 -5.82
CA ASN A 307 -14.24 27.19 -6.67
C ASN A 307 -12.86 26.68 -7.11
N TYR A 308 -12.17 25.92 -6.26
CA TYR A 308 -10.93 25.24 -6.64
C TYR A 308 -11.20 24.14 -7.67
N PHE A 309 -12.23 23.31 -7.45
CA PHE A 309 -12.68 22.28 -8.39
C PHE A 309 -13.00 22.85 -9.79
N LYS A 310 -13.66 24.01 -9.87
CA LYS A 310 -13.99 24.69 -11.15
C LYS A 310 -12.78 25.06 -11.99
N LYS A 311 -11.58 25.18 -11.39
CA LYS A 311 -10.38 25.48 -12.17
C LYS A 311 -10.02 24.34 -13.12
N VAL A 312 -10.46 23.09 -12.84
CA VAL A 312 -10.26 21.83 -13.59
C VAL A 312 -8.79 21.46 -13.79
N ILE A 313 -7.99 22.39 -14.29
CA ILE A 313 -6.54 22.32 -14.46
C ILE A 313 -5.92 23.44 -13.62
N ASP A 314 -5.08 23.07 -12.65
CA ASP A 314 -4.26 24.02 -11.89
C ASP A 314 -2.92 23.36 -11.56
N PHE A 315 -1.85 24.14 -11.64
CA PHE A 315 -0.51 23.69 -11.26
C PHE A 315 -0.25 24.11 -9.81
N HIS A 316 -0.72 23.28 -8.89
CA HIS A 316 -0.58 23.53 -7.46
C HIS A 316 0.88 23.33 -7.03
N LYS A 317 1.53 24.42 -6.60
CA LYS A 317 2.91 24.37 -6.09
C LYS A 317 2.89 23.90 -4.64
N ILE A 318 3.68 22.87 -4.33
CA ILE A 318 3.86 22.37 -2.96
C ILE A 318 4.49 23.49 -2.11
N LYS A 319 3.82 23.90 -1.03
CA LYS A 319 4.33 24.94 -0.11
C LYS A 319 4.50 24.45 1.32
N SER A 320 3.69 23.48 1.75
CA SER A 320 3.53 23.11 3.15
C SER A 320 4.01 21.70 3.49
N THR A 321 4.53 20.93 2.52
CA THR A 321 5.07 19.57 2.76
C THR A 321 6.49 19.35 2.22
N ALA A 322 6.87 20.01 1.10
CA ALA A 322 8.19 19.84 0.50
C ALA A 322 9.31 20.41 1.38
N GLY A 323 10.36 19.61 1.59
CA GLY A 323 11.58 19.99 2.32
C GLY A 323 11.41 20.11 3.82
N ILE A 324 10.28 19.64 4.38
CA ILE A 324 9.99 19.82 5.81
C ILE A 324 10.55 18.64 6.58
N ILE A 325 11.86 18.69 6.80
CA ILE A 325 12.62 17.69 7.52
C ILE A 325 13.20 18.36 8.76
N SER A 326 12.89 17.82 9.94
CA SER A 326 13.41 18.35 11.20
C SER A 326 14.13 17.28 12.02
N PHE A 327 15.42 17.51 12.26
CA PHE A 327 16.28 16.68 13.11
C PHE A 327 16.31 17.13 14.58
N THR A 328 15.55 18.17 14.96
CA THR A 328 15.65 18.81 16.27
C THR A 328 15.40 17.86 17.46
N ASN A 329 14.53 16.85 17.28
CA ASN A 329 14.18 15.87 18.32
C ASN A 329 14.65 14.45 18.00
N PHE A 330 15.69 14.29 17.17
CA PHE A 330 16.09 12.98 16.66
C PHE A 330 16.70 12.05 17.74
N ASN A 331 17.20 12.60 18.85
CA ASN A 331 17.90 11.85 19.90
C ASN A 331 16.98 11.13 20.91
N ARG A 332 15.70 10.88 20.58
CA ARG A 332 14.76 10.16 21.45
C ARG A 332 14.76 8.66 21.12
N SER A 333 14.58 7.82 22.13
CA SER A 333 14.49 6.35 21.95
C SER A 333 13.34 5.93 21.04
N GLU A 334 12.22 6.65 21.09
CA GLU A 334 11.04 6.43 20.25
C GLU A 334 11.34 6.62 18.75
N VAL A 335 12.21 7.57 18.40
CA VAL A 335 12.62 7.84 17.01
C VAL A 335 13.40 6.65 16.47
N TRP A 336 14.31 6.08 17.27
CA TRP A 336 15.06 4.88 16.90
C TRP A 336 14.15 3.66 16.75
N LEU A 337 13.18 3.47 17.65
CA LEU A 337 12.21 2.39 17.55
C LEU A 337 11.37 2.52 16.26
N ALA A 338 10.89 3.73 15.97
CA ALA A 338 10.14 4.03 14.76
C ALA A 338 10.96 3.80 13.48
N LEU A 339 12.23 4.23 13.48
CA LEU A 339 13.17 4.03 12.38
C LEU A 339 13.37 2.55 12.09
N VAL A 340 13.68 1.75 13.12
CA VAL A 340 13.86 0.30 12.97
C VAL A 340 12.57 -0.36 12.50
N THR A 341 11.42 0.07 13.03
CA THR A 341 10.11 -0.45 12.64
C THR A 341 9.78 -0.17 11.18
N LEU A 342 9.97 1.08 10.72
CA LEU A 342 9.75 1.47 9.33
C LEU A 342 10.71 0.73 8.39
N LEU A 343 12.00 0.70 8.72
CA LEU A 343 13.02 0.03 7.91
C LEU A 343 12.69 -1.46 7.69
N TYR A 344 12.33 -2.14 8.77
CA TYR A 344 11.97 -3.55 8.69
C TYR A 344 10.67 -3.77 7.92
N VAL A 345 9.62 -2.98 8.18
CA VAL A 345 8.35 -3.09 7.46
C VAL A 345 8.56 -2.84 5.96
N ASP A 346 9.36 -1.84 5.60
CA ASP A 346 9.63 -1.49 4.21
C ASP A 346 10.43 -2.59 3.49
N VAL A 347 11.53 -3.04 4.10
CA VAL A 347 12.33 -4.17 3.59
C VAL A 347 11.45 -5.40 3.31
N LEU A 348 10.57 -5.75 4.25
CA LEU A 348 9.71 -6.93 4.12
C LEU A 348 8.63 -6.75 3.06
N ALA A 349 7.97 -5.59 3.06
CA ALA A 349 6.92 -5.28 2.09
C ALA A 349 7.50 -5.24 0.67
N THR A 350 8.58 -4.48 0.45
CA THR A 350 9.24 -4.37 -0.86
C THR A 350 9.78 -5.71 -1.34
N THR A 351 10.39 -6.51 -0.45
CA THR A 351 10.86 -7.84 -0.83
C THR A 351 9.72 -8.78 -1.20
N GLY A 352 8.64 -8.78 -0.43
CA GLY A 352 7.45 -9.57 -0.71
C GLY A 352 6.83 -9.18 -2.05
N THR A 353 6.55 -7.90 -2.26
CA THR A 353 5.88 -7.43 -3.49
C THR A 353 6.74 -7.61 -4.73
N LEU A 354 8.03 -7.25 -4.69
CA LEU A 354 8.93 -7.44 -5.83
C LEU A 354 9.03 -8.91 -6.23
N TYR A 355 9.19 -9.81 -5.25
CA TYR A 355 9.28 -11.24 -5.53
C TYR A 355 7.97 -11.78 -6.11
N THR A 356 6.82 -11.44 -5.53
CA THR A 356 5.52 -11.87 -6.06
C THR A 356 5.28 -11.32 -7.47
N MET A 357 5.66 -10.07 -7.76
CA MET A 357 5.53 -9.51 -9.12
C MET A 357 6.51 -10.16 -10.10
N ALA A 358 7.73 -10.46 -9.66
CA ALA A 358 8.70 -11.20 -10.45
C ALA A 358 8.18 -12.60 -10.79
N GLU A 359 7.56 -13.29 -9.84
CA GLU A 359 6.96 -14.61 -10.04
C GLU A 359 5.81 -14.57 -11.04
N ILE A 360 4.87 -13.63 -10.87
CA ILE A 360 3.77 -13.41 -11.82
C ILE A 360 4.28 -13.07 -13.23
N GLY A 361 5.39 -12.32 -13.31
CA GLY A 361 6.04 -11.95 -14.57
C GLY A 361 6.90 -13.05 -15.20
N GLY A 362 7.20 -14.12 -14.47
CA GLY A 362 8.12 -15.17 -14.91
C GLY A 362 9.59 -14.71 -14.95
N PHE A 363 9.98 -13.78 -14.07
CA PHE A 363 11.33 -13.22 -13.97
C PHE A 363 12.21 -13.89 -12.90
N VAL A 364 11.67 -14.87 -12.16
CA VAL A 364 12.36 -15.54 -11.05
C VAL A 364 13.27 -16.67 -11.58
N ASN A 365 14.51 -16.69 -11.10
CA ASN A 365 15.51 -17.70 -11.38
C ASN A 365 15.43 -18.84 -10.34
N GLU A 366 15.96 -20.02 -10.71
CA GLU A 366 16.00 -21.22 -9.84
C GLU A 366 16.72 -21.01 -8.49
N LYS A 367 17.60 -19.99 -8.39
CA LYS A 367 18.31 -19.62 -7.16
C LYS A 367 17.49 -18.72 -6.20
N GLY A 368 16.23 -18.44 -6.54
CA GLY A 368 15.31 -17.62 -5.73
C GLY A 368 15.52 -16.10 -5.83
N GLY A 369 16.24 -15.61 -6.86
CA GLY A 369 16.37 -14.18 -7.19
C GLY A 369 15.75 -13.86 -8.55
N PHE A 370 15.70 -12.59 -8.97
CA PHE A 370 15.09 -12.19 -10.26
C PHE A 370 15.94 -11.20 -11.06
N GLU A 371 15.75 -11.14 -12.39
CA GLU A 371 16.53 -10.24 -13.25
C GLU A 371 16.32 -8.76 -12.85
N GLY A 372 17.41 -8.01 -12.67
CA GLY A 372 17.33 -6.58 -12.32
C GLY A 372 17.04 -6.31 -10.85
N GLU A 373 17.05 -7.33 -9.98
CA GLU A 373 16.81 -7.16 -8.55
C GLU A 373 17.70 -6.07 -7.93
N TYR A 374 19.00 -6.00 -8.31
CA TYR A 374 19.93 -5.00 -7.75
C TYR A 374 19.43 -3.57 -7.89
N MET A 375 19.14 -3.21 -9.13
CA MET A 375 18.62 -1.90 -9.47
C MET A 375 17.21 -1.67 -8.93
N ALA A 376 16.34 -2.69 -8.89
CA ALA A 376 14.97 -2.54 -8.40
C ALA A 376 14.93 -2.02 -6.96
N TYR A 377 15.68 -2.64 -6.04
CA TYR A 377 15.73 -2.20 -4.64
C TYR A 377 16.45 -0.85 -4.47
N MET A 378 17.50 -0.56 -5.26
CA MET A 378 18.15 0.75 -5.21
C MET A 378 17.21 1.87 -5.65
N VAL A 379 16.40 1.60 -6.68
CA VAL A 379 15.38 2.53 -7.16
C VAL A 379 14.31 2.72 -6.09
N ASP A 380 13.83 1.66 -5.45
CA ASP A 380 12.84 1.73 -4.38
C ASP A 380 13.34 2.62 -3.23
N ALA A 381 14.53 2.33 -2.70
CA ALA A 381 15.16 3.12 -1.65
C ALA A 381 15.42 4.58 -2.07
N GLY A 382 15.96 4.80 -3.28
CA GLY A 382 16.19 6.15 -3.82
C GLY A 382 14.89 6.94 -4.01
N SER A 383 13.82 6.25 -4.39
CA SER A 383 12.48 6.84 -4.52
C SER A 383 11.93 7.21 -3.15
N THR A 384 12.12 6.38 -2.11
CA THR A 384 11.77 6.71 -0.72
C THR A 384 12.49 7.96 -0.20
N ILE A 385 13.79 8.11 -0.50
CA ILE A 385 14.55 9.32 -0.17
C ILE A 385 13.91 10.55 -0.83
N MET A 386 13.62 10.48 -2.13
CA MET A 386 12.95 11.58 -2.85
C MET A 386 11.52 11.83 -2.37
N GLY A 387 10.77 10.78 -2.02
CA GLY A 387 9.42 10.86 -1.46
C GLY A 387 9.40 11.58 -0.12
N SER A 388 10.32 11.24 0.79
CA SER A 388 10.45 11.89 2.08
C SER A 388 10.75 13.39 1.95
N ALA A 389 11.56 13.78 0.96
CA ALA A 389 11.85 15.18 0.66
C ALA A 389 10.62 15.94 0.13
N LEU A 390 9.69 15.25 -0.52
CA LEU A 390 8.42 15.82 -0.99
C LEU A 390 7.31 15.80 0.09
N GLY A 391 7.57 15.14 1.22
CA GLY A 391 6.63 14.99 2.33
C GLY A 391 5.65 13.83 2.14
N VAL A 392 6.06 12.72 1.52
CA VAL A 392 5.26 11.50 1.46
C VAL A 392 5.88 10.36 2.24
N SER A 393 5.08 9.35 2.54
CA SER A 393 5.49 8.08 3.13
C SER A 393 6.47 7.31 2.22
N PRO A 394 7.15 6.26 2.75
CA PRO A 394 8.02 5.40 1.95
C PRO A 394 7.37 4.94 0.66
N ILE A 395 8.13 4.97 -0.43
CA ILE A 395 7.67 4.56 -1.75
C ILE A 395 7.95 3.08 -1.89
N ALA A 396 6.92 2.33 -2.25
CA ALA A 396 7.00 0.89 -2.42
C ALA A 396 6.55 0.49 -3.84
N THR A 397 6.94 -0.71 -4.24
CA THR A 397 6.44 -1.32 -5.46
C THR A 397 5.02 -1.87 -5.27
N TYR A 398 4.12 -1.49 -6.17
CA TYR A 398 2.70 -1.83 -6.08
C TYR A 398 2.33 -3.13 -6.79
N ILE A 399 1.45 -3.90 -6.14
CA ILE A 399 1.00 -5.21 -6.62
C ILE A 399 0.00 -5.13 -7.79
N GLU A 400 -0.60 -3.96 -7.99
CA GLU A 400 -1.51 -3.62 -9.08
C GLU A 400 -0.79 -3.67 -10.42
N SER A 401 0.54 -3.59 -10.41
CA SER A 401 1.41 -3.90 -11.56
C SER A 401 1.15 -5.31 -12.13
N SER A 402 0.62 -6.24 -11.32
CA SER A 402 0.17 -7.55 -11.80
C SER A 402 -0.91 -7.47 -12.88
N ALA A 403 -1.77 -6.44 -12.87
CA ALA A 403 -2.76 -6.22 -13.92
C ALA A 403 -2.09 -5.89 -15.27
N GLY A 404 -1.07 -5.02 -15.27
CA GLY A 404 -0.26 -4.75 -16.46
C GLY A 404 0.55 -5.95 -16.94
N ILE A 405 1.14 -6.70 -16.01
CA ILE A 405 1.88 -7.92 -16.34
C ILE A 405 0.95 -8.97 -17.00
N ARG A 406 -0.31 -9.08 -16.55
CA ARG A 406 -1.32 -9.96 -17.17
C ARG A 406 -1.76 -9.49 -18.56
N GLU A 407 -1.82 -8.18 -18.78
CA GLU A 407 -1.97 -7.60 -20.12
C GLU A 407 -0.73 -7.82 -21.01
N GLY A 408 0.36 -8.24 -20.38
CA GLY A 408 1.58 -8.73 -21.00
C GLY A 408 2.68 -7.68 -21.13
N GLY A 409 2.66 -6.67 -20.26
CA GLY A 409 3.82 -5.83 -20.01
C GLY A 409 4.95 -6.65 -19.40
N ARG A 410 6.14 -6.53 -19.97
CA ARG A 410 7.33 -7.30 -19.57
C ARG A 410 8.60 -6.46 -19.42
N THR A 411 8.54 -5.19 -19.80
CA THR A 411 9.72 -4.31 -19.80
C THR A 411 9.49 -3.06 -18.96
N GLY A 412 10.57 -2.36 -18.66
CA GLY A 412 10.54 -1.04 -18.01
C GLY A 412 9.77 0.02 -18.80
N LEU A 413 9.48 -0.20 -20.08
CA LEU A 413 8.64 0.71 -20.86
C LEU A 413 7.23 0.83 -20.24
N THR A 414 6.68 -0.26 -19.70
CA THR A 414 5.42 -0.24 -18.93
C THR A 414 5.53 0.73 -17.74
N ALA A 415 6.63 0.69 -16.97
CA ALA A 415 6.86 1.58 -15.83
C ALA A 415 7.05 3.05 -16.24
N VAL A 416 7.72 3.31 -17.38
CA VAL A 416 7.82 4.66 -17.94
C VAL A 416 6.44 5.22 -18.31
N ILE A 417 5.58 4.41 -18.92
CA ILE A 417 4.22 4.83 -19.29
C ILE A 417 3.38 5.13 -18.04
N ILE A 418 3.53 4.34 -16.98
CA ILE A 418 2.92 4.62 -15.67
C ILE A 418 3.41 5.97 -15.12
N GLY A 419 4.72 6.21 -15.19
CA GLY A 419 5.33 7.49 -14.79
C GLY A 419 4.76 8.69 -15.57
N ILE A 420 4.60 8.55 -16.90
CA ILE A 420 3.96 9.59 -17.73
C ILE A 420 2.53 9.86 -17.26
N TYR A 421 1.74 8.82 -16.95
CA TYR A 421 0.37 9.02 -16.47
C TYR A 421 0.31 9.68 -15.08
N PHE A 422 1.23 9.38 -14.18
CA PHE A 422 1.38 10.13 -12.92
C PHE A 422 1.81 11.58 -13.16
N GLY A 423 2.67 11.83 -14.16
CA GLY A 423 2.99 13.20 -14.58
C GLY A 423 1.78 13.95 -15.14
N LEU A 424 0.95 13.28 -15.94
CA LEU A 424 -0.28 13.84 -16.50
C LEU A 424 -1.34 14.11 -15.42
N SER A 425 -1.38 13.30 -14.36
CA SER A 425 -2.35 13.49 -13.28
C SER A 425 -2.11 14.78 -12.47
N LEU A 426 -0.88 15.32 -12.48
CA LEU A 426 -0.54 16.61 -11.85
C LEU A 426 -1.40 17.77 -12.37
N PHE A 427 -1.73 17.77 -13.66
CA PHE A 427 -2.58 18.81 -14.27
C PHE A 427 -4.02 18.72 -13.75
N PHE A 428 -4.48 17.54 -13.36
CA PHE A 428 -5.85 17.31 -12.89
C PHE A 428 -5.95 17.30 -11.36
N THR A 429 -5.00 17.92 -10.65
CA THR A 429 -5.00 18.01 -9.19
C THR A 429 -6.35 18.49 -8.62
N PRO A 430 -6.96 19.60 -9.11
CA PRO A 430 -8.27 20.04 -8.60
C PRO A 430 -9.37 18.99 -8.73
N LEU A 431 -9.33 18.18 -9.79
CA LEU A 431 -10.28 17.09 -10.00
C LEU A 431 -10.06 15.97 -8.97
N LEU A 432 -8.81 15.56 -8.75
CA LEU A 432 -8.44 14.46 -7.85
C LEU A 432 -8.68 14.81 -6.36
N THR A 433 -8.58 16.09 -6.00
CA THR A 433 -8.89 16.58 -4.64
C THR A 433 -10.38 16.49 -4.29
N SER A 434 -11.25 16.48 -5.30
CA SER A 434 -12.71 16.44 -5.14
C SER A 434 -13.27 15.02 -4.95
N VAL A 435 -12.42 13.99 -5.03
CA VAL A 435 -12.84 12.60 -4.83
C VAL A 435 -13.13 12.38 -3.34
N PRO A 436 -14.38 11.98 -2.98
CA PRO A 436 -14.76 11.83 -1.59
C PRO A 436 -14.23 10.52 -0.97
N PRO A 437 -14.04 10.46 0.36
CA PRO A 437 -13.56 9.25 1.05
C PRO A 437 -14.46 8.02 0.84
N TRP A 438 -15.78 8.19 0.79
CA TRP A 438 -16.73 7.09 0.55
C TRP A 438 -16.69 6.53 -0.88
N ALA A 439 -16.08 7.22 -1.85
CA ALA A 439 -15.76 6.64 -3.17
C ALA A 439 -14.50 5.78 -3.14
N ILE A 440 -13.56 6.13 -2.26
CA ILE A 440 -12.25 5.49 -2.13
C ILE A 440 -12.35 4.21 -1.30
N GLY A 441 -13.09 4.22 -0.19
CA GLY A 441 -13.29 3.06 0.68
C GLY A 441 -13.60 1.74 -0.04
N PRO A 442 -14.59 1.70 -0.96
CA PRO A 442 -14.91 0.52 -1.75
C PRO A 442 -13.73 -0.04 -2.56
N SER A 443 -12.91 0.85 -3.11
CA SER A 443 -11.73 0.46 -3.89
C SER A 443 -10.66 -0.17 -3.00
N LEU A 444 -10.45 0.35 -1.78
CA LEU A 444 -9.52 -0.24 -0.80
C LEU A 444 -9.96 -1.63 -0.36
N VAL A 445 -11.27 -1.84 -0.15
CA VAL A 445 -11.82 -3.17 0.14
C VAL A 445 -11.57 -4.13 -1.02
N MET A 446 -11.78 -3.67 -2.26
CA MET A 446 -11.53 -4.49 -3.45
C MET A 446 -10.04 -4.83 -3.63
N VAL A 447 -9.13 -3.91 -3.30
CA VAL A 447 -7.68 -4.18 -3.29
C VAL A 447 -7.36 -5.30 -2.28
N GLY A 448 -7.94 -5.25 -1.07
CA GLY A 448 -7.81 -6.33 -0.09
C GLY A 448 -8.30 -7.69 -0.62
N VAL A 449 -9.42 -7.71 -1.35
CA VAL A 449 -9.92 -8.94 -2.02
C VAL A 449 -8.92 -9.48 -3.04
N LEU A 450 -8.26 -8.61 -3.81
CA LEU A 450 -7.23 -9.05 -4.77
C LEU A 450 -5.99 -9.62 -4.08
N MET A 451 -5.57 -9.04 -2.95
CA MET A 451 -4.42 -9.49 -2.15
C MET A 451 -4.66 -10.82 -1.46
N MET A 452 -5.90 -11.11 -1.09
CA MET A 452 -6.29 -12.37 -0.44
C MET A 452 -6.02 -13.60 -1.32
N ARG A 453 -5.80 -13.44 -2.63
CA ARG A 453 -5.47 -14.55 -3.55
C ARG A 453 -4.20 -15.30 -3.17
N VAL A 454 -3.22 -14.63 -2.54
CA VAL A 454 -1.93 -15.23 -2.16
C VAL A 454 -2.09 -16.25 -1.02
N VAL A 455 -3.19 -16.16 -0.25
CA VAL A 455 -3.49 -17.09 0.86
C VAL A 455 -3.64 -18.54 0.38
N LYS A 456 -4.01 -18.75 -0.89
CA LYS A 456 -4.14 -20.10 -1.48
C LYS A 456 -2.78 -20.82 -1.63
N ASP A 457 -1.69 -20.06 -1.67
CA ASP A 457 -0.35 -20.59 -1.90
C ASP A 457 0.35 -21.00 -0.58
N ILE A 458 -0.33 -20.84 0.56
CA ILE A 458 0.12 -21.27 1.89
C ILE A 458 -0.37 -22.70 2.14
N ASP A 459 0.50 -23.58 2.65
CA ASP A 459 0.10 -24.94 3.01
C ASP A 459 -0.69 -24.95 4.34
N TRP A 460 -2.02 -24.94 4.22
CA TRP A 460 -2.94 -24.96 5.35
C TRP A 460 -3.01 -26.30 6.09
N ASN A 461 -2.53 -27.39 5.49
CA ASN A 461 -2.52 -28.69 6.15
C ASN A 461 -1.39 -28.79 7.19
N ASN A 462 -0.31 -28.03 6.98
CA ASN A 462 0.80 -27.97 7.92
C ASN A 462 0.59 -26.82 8.92
N ILE A 463 0.25 -27.17 10.17
CA ILE A 463 0.01 -26.19 11.24
C ILE A 463 1.23 -25.29 11.51
N LYS A 464 2.44 -25.78 11.27
CA LYS A 464 3.68 -24.99 11.42
C LYS A 464 3.76 -23.82 10.45
N GLU A 465 3.05 -23.90 9.34
CA GLU A 465 2.96 -22.83 8.34
C GLU A 465 1.65 -22.06 8.47
N ALA A 466 0.55 -22.77 8.68
CA ALA A 466 -0.80 -22.19 8.79
C ALA A 466 -0.96 -21.26 9.99
N ALA A 467 -0.46 -21.64 11.18
CA ALA A 467 -0.63 -20.82 12.38
C ALA A 467 0.14 -19.48 12.29
N PRO A 468 1.44 -19.45 11.97
CA PRO A 468 2.16 -18.19 11.71
C PRO A 468 1.48 -17.31 10.67
N ALA A 469 1.00 -17.90 9.57
CA ALA A 469 0.30 -17.17 8.53
C ALA A 469 -1.00 -16.54 9.02
N PHE A 470 -1.82 -17.30 9.76
CA PHE A 470 -3.07 -16.81 10.34
C PHE A 470 -2.85 -15.63 11.30
N PHE A 471 -1.91 -15.76 12.24
CA PHE A 471 -1.61 -14.70 13.19
C PHE A 471 -1.04 -13.46 12.51
N THR A 472 -0.20 -13.64 11.48
CA THR A 472 0.28 -12.53 10.65
C THR A 472 -0.87 -11.76 10.04
N MET A 473 -1.87 -12.44 9.48
CA MET A 473 -3.00 -11.78 8.82
C MET A 473 -3.96 -11.09 9.79
N ILE A 474 -4.28 -11.71 10.93
CA ILE A 474 -5.31 -11.20 11.85
C ILE A 474 -4.79 -10.09 12.77
N LEU A 475 -3.51 -10.13 13.18
CA LEU A 475 -2.96 -9.14 14.10
C LEU A 475 -2.77 -7.77 13.44
N MET A 476 -2.52 -7.71 12.13
CA MET A 476 -2.35 -6.43 11.42
C MET A 476 -3.55 -5.47 11.55
N PRO A 477 -4.79 -5.85 11.14
CA PRO A 477 -5.96 -4.98 11.30
C PRO A 477 -6.30 -4.70 12.76
N LEU A 478 -6.23 -5.71 13.63
CA LEU A 478 -6.74 -5.62 14.99
C LEU A 478 -5.83 -4.80 15.91
N THR A 479 -4.53 -4.84 15.67
CA THR A 479 -3.56 -4.02 16.41
C THR A 479 -3.24 -2.70 15.70
N TYR A 480 -3.84 -2.47 14.54
CA TYR A 480 -3.60 -1.32 13.69
C TYR A 480 -2.11 -1.09 13.35
N SER A 481 -1.30 -2.16 13.40
CA SER A 481 0.15 -2.14 13.23
C SER A 481 0.60 -3.34 12.40
N ILE A 482 1.14 -3.05 11.23
CA ILE A 482 1.69 -4.06 10.33
C ILE A 482 2.85 -4.79 11.02
N SER A 483 3.72 -4.03 11.69
CA SER A 483 4.88 -4.58 12.40
C SER A 483 4.48 -5.63 13.45
N ASN A 484 3.46 -5.35 14.26
CA ASN A 484 2.96 -6.29 15.28
C ASN A 484 2.45 -7.59 14.65
N GLY A 485 1.80 -7.49 13.48
CA GLY A 485 1.35 -8.67 12.74
C GLY A 485 2.50 -9.55 12.30
N ILE A 486 3.53 -8.96 11.68
CA ILE A 486 4.67 -9.74 11.20
C ILE A 486 5.48 -10.33 12.37
N ILE A 487 5.75 -9.54 13.43
CA ILE A 487 6.46 -10.02 14.62
C ILE A 487 5.72 -11.19 15.27
N GLY A 488 4.39 -11.10 15.39
CA GLY A 488 3.56 -12.19 15.90
C GLY A 488 3.68 -13.45 15.04
N GLY A 489 3.64 -13.30 13.72
CA GLY A 489 3.84 -14.39 12.76
C GLY A 489 5.19 -15.08 12.88
N ILE A 490 6.28 -14.32 12.81
CA ILE A 490 7.65 -14.84 12.94
C ILE A 490 7.84 -15.48 14.31
N GLY A 491 7.36 -14.85 15.38
CA GLY A 491 7.45 -15.37 16.75
C GLY A 491 6.81 -16.75 16.89
N ILE A 492 5.61 -16.94 16.32
CA ILE A 492 4.92 -18.24 16.34
C ILE A 492 5.65 -19.26 15.47
N TYR A 493 6.16 -18.87 14.30
CA TYR A 493 6.94 -19.76 13.44
C TYR A 493 8.18 -20.28 14.17
N ILE A 494 8.92 -19.39 14.83
CA ILE A 494 10.10 -19.75 15.63
C ILE A 494 9.69 -20.63 16.80
N ALA A 495 8.63 -20.28 17.55
CA ALA A 495 8.18 -21.06 18.70
C ALA A 495 7.80 -22.50 18.32
N LEU A 496 7.09 -22.69 17.21
CA LEU A 496 6.72 -24.02 16.70
C LEU A 496 7.94 -24.80 16.20
N GLY A 497 8.86 -24.13 15.49
CA GLY A 497 10.11 -24.76 15.05
C GLY A 497 11.03 -25.17 16.20
N LEU A 498 11.06 -24.37 17.27
CA LEU A 498 11.84 -24.66 18.48
C LEU A 498 11.29 -25.88 19.21
N TYR A 499 9.96 -26.02 19.28
CA TYR A 499 9.31 -27.20 19.83
C TYR A 499 9.73 -28.48 19.08
N ASP A 500 9.75 -28.48 17.75
CA ASP A 500 10.20 -29.65 16.99
C ASP A 500 11.67 -29.98 17.22
N HIS A 501 12.53 -28.96 17.30
CA HIS A 501 13.95 -29.16 17.56
C HIS A 501 14.17 -29.79 18.94
N VAL A 502 13.43 -29.35 19.96
CA VAL A 502 13.45 -29.90 21.31
C VAL A 502 12.91 -31.33 21.34
N VAL A 503 11.78 -31.61 20.68
CA VAL A 503 11.21 -32.97 20.60
C VAL A 503 12.13 -33.92 19.83
N GLY A 504 12.77 -33.45 18.76
CA GLY A 504 13.77 -34.20 18.01
C GLY A 504 14.99 -34.55 18.87
N TRP A 505 15.48 -33.60 19.66
CA TRP A 505 16.54 -33.83 20.65
C TRP A 505 16.13 -34.84 21.72
N ILE A 506 14.92 -34.74 22.26
CA ILE A 506 14.40 -35.67 23.27
C ILE A 506 14.26 -37.09 22.67
N LYS A 507 13.75 -37.23 21.45
CA LYS A 507 13.65 -38.53 20.76
C LYS A 507 15.03 -39.13 20.48
N TRP A 508 16.00 -38.31 20.07
CA TRP A 508 17.38 -38.76 19.86
C TRP A 508 18.03 -39.20 21.19
N ALA A 509 17.88 -38.43 22.26
CA ALA A 509 18.37 -38.77 23.59
C ALA A 509 17.74 -40.07 24.13
N MET A 510 16.42 -40.27 23.92
CA MET A 510 15.75 -41.52 24.28
C MET A 510 16.24 -42.72 23.44
N LYS A 511 16.53 -42.51 22.15
CA LYS A 511 17.08 -43.56 21.27
C LYS A 511 18.50 -43.94 21.71
N MET A 512 19.36 -42.96 21.98
CA MET A 512 20.72 -43.19 22.50
C MET A 512 20.69 -43.94 23.83
N ARG A 513 19.79 -43.54 24.75
CA ARG A 513 19.61 -44.23 26.04
C ARG A 513 19.16 -45.69 25.85
N LYS A 514 18.26 -45.97 24.91
CA LYS A 514 17.86 -47.35 24.59
C LYS A 514 19.00 -48.19 24.02
N MET A 515 19.81 -47.64 23.11
CA MET A 515 20.96 -48.35 22.53
C MET A 515 22.02 -48.67 23.60
N MET A 516 22.33 -47.71 24.48
CA MET A 516 23.28 -47.93 25.58
C MET A 516 22.78 -49.02 26.56
N VAL A 517 21.48 -49.06 26.87
CA VAL A 517 20.91 -50.12 27.73
C VAL A 517 20.95 -51.49 27.04
N GLN A 518 20.75 -51.56 25.71
CA GLN A 518 20.87 -52.82 24.96
C GLN A 518 22.31 -53.33 24.91
N GLU A 519 23.29 -52.45 24.65
CA GLU A 519 24.70 -52.81 24.71
C GLU A 519 25.10 -53.30 26.11
N GLN A 520 24.66 -52.61 27.16
CA GLN A 520 24.97 -52.99 28.54
C GLN A 520 24.34 -54.34 28.94
N ASN A 521 23.14 -54.65 28.43
CA ASN A 521 22.50 -55.95 28.62
C ASN A 521 23.16 -57.07 27.80
N GLN A 522 23.69 -56.79 26.60
CA GLN A 522 24.46 -57.76 25.82
C GLN A 522 25.79 -58.09 26.51
N ILE A 523 26.52 -57.09 26.99
CA ILE A 523 27.79 -57.29 27.71
C ILE A 523 27.56 -58.10 28.99
N SER A 524 26.43 -57.87 29.69
CA SER A 524 26.07 -58.64 30.88
C SER A 524 25.64 -60.09 30.57
N ALA A 525 25.07 -60.34 29.39
CA ALA A 525 24.67 -61.67 28.94
C ALA A 525 25.89 -62.50 28.49
N ASP A 526 26.83 -61.90 27.74
CA ASP A 526 28.09 -62.56 27.36
C ASP A 526 28.95 -62.88 28.59
N HIS A 527 29.02 -61.97 29.57
CA HIS A 527 29.79 -62.22 30.78
C HIS A 527 29.20 -63.36 31.64
N ASN A 528 27.87 -63.56 31.62
CA ASN A 528 27.23 -64.68 32.32
C ASN A 528 27.35 -66.02 31.56
N LEU A 529 27.62 -65.99 30.26
CA LEU A 529 27.85 -67.18 29.43
C LEU A 529 29.29 -67.70 29.52
N GLU A 530 30.26 -66.86 29.86
CA GLU A 530 31.65 -67.28 30.13
C GLU A 530 31.88 -67.87 31.54
N ILE A 531 30.90 -67.75 32.45
CA ILE A 531 31.01 -68.17 33.86
C ILE A 531 30.30 -69.52 34.13
N ILE A 532 29.61 -70.10 33.14
CA ILE A 532 28.99 -71.45 33.19
C ILE A 532 29.82 -72.40 32.34
#